data_AF-A0A2V8FE62-F1
#
_entry.id   AF-A0A2V8FE62-F1
#
_cell.length_a   1.000
_cell.length_b   1.000
_cell.length_c   1.000
_cell.angle_alpha   90.00
_cell.angle_beta   90.00
_cell.angle_gamma   90.00
#
_symmetry.space_group_name_H-M   'P 1'
#
loop_
_entity.id
_entity.type
_entity.pdbx_description
1 polymer ?
#
loop_
_entity_poly.entity_id
_entity_poly.type
_entity_poly.pdbx_seq_one_letter_code
_entity_poly.pdbx_strand_id
1 'polypeptide(L)' 'MARWALGALAVGAVIALPGSASAAEKKVTFSKDVAPIFQSKCVNCHEPGSIAPMSLRTYEDARPWARSIKNRVSTRQMPP' A
#
# COMPACT_ATOMS: atom_id res chain seq x y z
N MET A 1 19.11 63.88 -31.94
CA MET A 1 18.72 63.62 -30.53
C MET A 1 17.30 63.05 -30.52
N ALA A 2 17.16 61.72 -30.58
CA ALA A 2 15.86 61.06 -30.46
C ALA A 2 16.03 59.89 -29.50
N ARG A 3 15.59 60.10 -28.25
CA ARG A 3 15.61 59.12 -27.17
C ARG A 3 14.39 58.22 -27.38
N TRP A 4 14.59 57.01 -27.89
CA TRP A 4 13.54 56.00 -27.94
C TRP A 4 13.60 55.18 -26.65
N ALA A 5 12.63 55.44 -25.79
CA ALA A 5 12.44 54.77 -24.52
C ALA A 5 12.02 53.31 -24.76
N LEU A 6 12.77 52.36 -24.20
CA LEU A 6 12.34 50.97 -24.09
C LEU A 6 11.18 50.91 -23.07
N GLY A 7 9.96 50.74 -23.57
CA GLY A 7 8.77 50.47 -22.76
C GLY A 7 8.82 49.06 -22.20
N ALA A 8 8.80 48.95 -20.88
CA ALA A 8 8.86 47.71 -20.13
C ALA A 8 7.60 46.84 -20.35
N LEU A 9 7.79 45.62 -20.86
CA LEU A 9 6.81 44.55 -20.73
C LEU A 9 6.90 43.98 -19.32
N ALA A 10 6.01 44.42 -18.43
CA ALA A 10 5.80 43.79 -17.14
C ALA A 10 5.06 42.46 -17.36
N VAL A 11 5.82 41.37 -17.40
CA VAL A 11 5.27 40.00 -17.36
C VAL A 11 4.75 39.76 -15.94
N GLY A 12 3.43 39.80 -15.79
CA GLY A 12 2.77 39.45 -14.53
C GLY A 12 3.02 37.97 -14.21
N ALA A 13 3.83 37.71 -13.18
CA ALA A 13 4.07 36.36 -12.68
C ALA A 13 2.80 35.82 -12.01
N VAL A 14 2.17 34.83 -12.64
CA VAL A 14 1.08 34.05 -12.05
C VAL A 14 1.71 33.15 -10.99
N ILE A 15 1.60 33.52 -9.72
CA ILE A 15 2.01 32.66 -8.60
C ILE A 15 0.97 31.55 -8.49
N ALA A 16 1.20 30.45 -9.19
CA ALA A 16 0.48 29.21 -8.97
C ALA A 16 0.94 28.64 -7.61
N LEU A 17 0.09 28.72 -6.59
CA LEU A 17 0.32 27.98 -5.36
C LEU A 17 0.30 26.48 -5.70
N PRO A 18 1.32 25.70 -5.31
CA PRO A 18 1.22 24.25 -5.42
C PRO A 18 0.09 23.79 -4.48
N GLY A 19 -1.00 23.28 -5.06
CA GLY A 19 -2.04 22.60 -4.30
C GLY A 19 -1.43 21.39 -3.60
N SER A 20 -1.48 21.37 -2.28
CA SER A 20 -1.09 20.22 -1.47
C SER A 20 -2.03 19.07 -1.79
N ALA A 21 -1.65 18.22 -2.74
CA ALA A 21 -2.32 16.96 -2.98
C ALA A 21 -2.06 16.06 -1.77
N SER A 22 -3.02 15.98 -0.84
CA SER A 22 -3.02 14.94 0.18
C SER A 22 -3.07 13.58 -0.54
N ALA A 23 -1.97 12.84 -0.47
CA ALA A 23 -1.94 11.47 -0.92
C ALA A 23 -2.97 10.69 -0.10
N ALA A 24 -4.07 10.27 -0.73
CA ALA A 24 -5.05 9.42 -0.08
C ALA A 24 -4.36 8.11 0.31
N GLU A 25 -4.26 7.86 1.61
CA GLU A 25 -3.71 6.60 2.11
C GLU A 25 -4.61 5.45 1.64
N LYS A 26 -4.06 4.54 0.84
CA LYS A 26 -4.81 3.37 0.38
C LYS A 26 -5.18 2.52 1.57
N LYS A 27 -6.46 2.50 1.92
CA LYS A 27 -6.98 1.67 3.00
C LYS A 27 -6.88 0.19 2.64
N VAL A 28 -5.93 -0.50 3.27
CA VAL A 28 -5.77 -1.95 3.15
C VAL A 28 -6.91 -2.65 3.89
N THR A 29 -7.44 -3.71 3.28
CA THR A 29 -8.51 -4.55 3.84
C THR A 29 -8.18 -6.02 3.66
N PHE A 30 -8.64 -6.86 4.59
CA PHE A 30 -8.38 -8.30 4.52
C PHE A 30 -8.90 -8.90 3.21
N SER A 31 -10.17 -8.67 2.89
CA SER A 31 -10.82 -9.30 1.74
C SER A 31 -10.20 -8.91 0.39
N LYS A 32 -9.80 -7.65 0.21
CA LYS A 32 -9.24 -7.18 -1.08
C LYS A 32 -7.75 -7.46 -1.21
N ASP A 33 -6.99 -7.27 -0.14
CA ASP A 33 -5.53 -7.19 -0.23
C ASP A 33 -4.82 -8.41 0.37
N VAL A 34 -5.41 -9.06 1.38
CA VAL A 34 -4.74 -10.14 2.13
C VAL A 34 -5.25 -11.52 1.71
N ALA A 35 -6.57 -11.69 1.62
CA ALA A 35 -7.19 -12.97 1.32
C ALA A 35 -6.69 -13.59 -0.01
N PRO A 36 -6.52 -12.83 -1.12
CA PRO A 36 -5.97 -13.39 -2.36
C PRO A 36 -4.53 -13.90 -2.22
N ILE A 37 -3.71 -13.26 -1.38
CA ILE A 37 -2.34 -13.70 -1.11
C ILE A 37 -2.37 -15.02 -0.33
N PHE A 38 -3.18 -15.09 0.73
CA PHE A 38 -3.30 -16.31 1.52
C PHE A 38 -3.86 -17.46 0.68
N GLN A 39 -4.90 -17.22 -0.11
CA GLN A 39 -5.48 -18.23 -1.01
C GLN A 39 -4.46 -18.78 -2.01
N SER A 40 -3.62 -17.92 -2.58
CA SER A 40 -2.65 -18.33 -3.60
C SER A 40 -1.36 -18.95 -3.05
N LYS A 41 -0.94 -18.62 -1.82
CA LYS A 41 0.38 -18.99 -1.28
C LYS A 41 0.36 -19.78 0.02
N CYS A 42 -0.74 -19.75 0.77
CA CYS A 42 -0.73 -20.24 2.16
C CYS A 42 -1.83 -21.28 2.42
N VAL A 43 -3.03 -21.10 1.85
CA VAL A 43 -4.22 -21.86 2.21
C VAL A 43 -4.09 -23.36 1.91
N ASN A 44 -3.35 -23.78 0.89
CA ASN A 44 -3.16 -25.22 0.60
C ASN A 44 -2.60 -26.00 1.81
N CYS A 45 -1.73 -25.37 2.62
CA CYS A 45 -1.22 -25.98 3.86
C CYS A 45 -1.97 -25.49 5.10
N HIS A 46 -2.54 -24.28 5.05
CA HIS A 46 -3.22 -23.59 6.14
C HIS A 46 -4.74 -23.59 6.00
N GLU A 47 -5.31 -24.67 5.49
CA GLU A 47 -6.77 -24.90 5.49
C GLU A 47 -7.15 -25.85 6.63
N PRO A 48 -8.41 -25.79 7.12
CA PRO A 48 -8.88 -26.71 8.14
C PRO A 48 -8.63 -28.18 7.76
N GLY A 49 -7.99 -28.93 8.65
CA GLY A 49 -7.67 -30.35 8.43
C GLY A 49 -6.42 -30.61 7.58
N SER A 50 -5.72 -29.58 7.12
CA SER A 50 -4.41 -29.71 6.45
C SER A 50 -3.25 -29.78 7.46
N ILE A 51 -2.02 -29.78 6.96
CA ILE A 51 -0.80 -30.01 7.74
C ILE A 51 -0.49 -28.90 8.76
N ALA A 52 -0.92 -27.66 8.49
CA ALA A 52 -0.61 -26.54 9.38
C ALA A 52 -1.69 -26.40 10.48
N PRO A 53 -1.31 -26.04 11.72
CA PRO A 53 -2.17 -26.14 12.91
C PRO A 53 -3.29 -25.07 13.03
N MET A 54 -3.48 -24.24 12.01
CA MET A 54 -4.43 -23.13 11.99
C MET A 54 -4.93 -22.85 10.57
N SER A 55 -6.11 -22.22 10.50
CA SER A 55 -6.72 -21.79 9.24
C SER A 55 -6.27 -20.38 8.88
N LEU A 56 -5.98 -20.13 7.61
CA LEU A 56 -5.80 -18.78 7.05
C LEU A 56 -6.89 -18.42 6.02
N ARG A 57 -8.04 -19.13 6.04
CA ARG A 57 -9.13 -18.89 5.09
C ARG A 57 -9.98 -17.67 5.45
N THR A 58 -10.17 -17.39 6.73
CA THR A 58 -11.02 -16.30 7.22
C THR A 58 -10.19 -15.25 7.95
N TYR A 59 -10.75 -14.05 8.12
CA TYR A 59 -10.08 -13.00 8.87
C TYR A 59 -9.98 -13.36 10.35
N GLU A 60 -11.05 -13.93 10.89
CA GLU A 60 -11.20 -14.35 12.27
C GLU A 60 -10.13 -15.38 12.65
N ASP A 61 -9.89 -16.36 11.78
CA ASP A 61 -8.86 -17.37 12.00
C ASP A 61 -7.45 -16.81 11.85
N ALA A 62 -7.21 -15.94 10.87
CA ALA A 62 -5.88 -15.43 10.57
C ALA A 62 -5.42 -14.32 11.53
N ARG A 63 -6.33 -13.48 12.02
CA ARG A 63 -6.03 -12.28 12.82
C ARG A 63 -5.18 -12.57 14.07
N PRO A 64 -5.44 -13.61 14.88
CA PRO A 64 -4.61 -13.94 16.04
C PRO A 64 -3.13 -14.22 15.68
N TRP A 65 -2.88 -14.69 14.47
CA TRP A 65 -1.56 -15.09 14.01
C TRP A 65 -0.79 -13.99 13.26
N ALA A 66 -1.39 -12.81 13.04
CA ALA A 66 -0.83 -11.75 12.19
C ALA A 66 0.64 -11.39 12.53
N ARG A 67 0.97 -11.32 13.83
CA ARG A 67 2.35 -11.03 14.28
C ARG A 67 3.32 -12.18 13.96
N SER A 68 2.89 -13.42 14.14
CA SER A 68 3.68 -14.62 13.83
C SER A 68 3.90 -14.75 12.31
N ILE A 69 2.84 -14.56 11.52
CA ILE A 69 2.90 -14.56 10.06
C ILE A 69 3.92 -13.53 9.57
N LYS A 70 3.85 -12.28 10.04
CA LYS A 70 4.84 -11.24 9.70
C LYS A 70 6.26 -11.71 9.98
N ASN A 71 6.53 -12.22 11.18
CA ASN A 71 7.86 -12.66 11.57
C ASN A 71 8.38 -13.77 10.65
N ARG A 72 7.60 -14.84 10.47
CA ARG A 72 7.99 -16.01 9.66
C ARG A 72 8.17 -15.67 8.18
N VAL A 73 7.30 -14.83 7.61
CA VAL A 73 7.42 -14.38 6.22
C VAL A 73 8.63 -13.46 6.04
N SER A 74 8.84 -12.50 6.94
CA SER A 74 9.96 -11.55 6.86
C SER A 74 11.33 -12.23 7.00
N THR A 75 11.39 -13.35 7.73
CA THR A 75 12.59 -14.17 7.92
C THR A 75 12.70 -15.32 6.92
N ARG A 76 11.77 -15.41 5.96
CA ARG A 76 11.69 -16.47 4.94
C ARG A 76 11.64 -17.89 5.52
N GLN A 77 11.09 -18.05 6.72
CA GLN A 77 10.76 -19.37 7.28
C GLN A 77 9.45 -19.92 6.70
N MET A 78 8.60 -19.05 6.16
CA MET A 78 7.32 -19.40 5.54
C MET A 78 7.09 -18.51 4.29
N PRO A 79 6.52 -19.06 3.21
CA PRO A 79 6.31 -20.50 2.97
C PRO A 79 7.65 -21.28 2.93
N PRO A 80 7.70 -22.56 3.36
CA PRO A 80 8.90 -23.39 3.29
C PRO A 80 9.26 -23.78 1.85
#